data_AF-A0A2V7SSM1-F1
#
_entry.id   AF-A0A2V7SSM1-F1
#
_cell.length_a   1.000
_cell.length_b   1.000
_cell.length_c   1.000
_cell.angle_alpha   90.00
_cell.angle_beta   90.00
_cell.angle_gamma   90.00
#
_symmetry.space_group_name_H-M   'P 1'
#
loop_
_entity.id
_entity.type
_entity.pdbx_description
1 polymer ?
#
loop_
_entity_poly.entity_id
_entity_poly.type
_entity_poly.pdbx_seq_one_letter_code
_entity_poly.pdbx_strand_id
1 'polypeptide(L)'
;MTRAQIDSGFSSHRDMSDLEHDPVEDRPKYQRVNAEAEQLAWEELARMGIRPGEGVCHIFWPTKKRILRKQFGVRWRTPAEMNPHVIFD
;
A
#
# COMPACT_ATOMS: atom_id res chain seq x y z
N MET A 1 -34.71 -25.33 -28.44
CA MET A 1 -33.38 -24.88 -28.89
C MET A 1 -32.88 -23.85 -27.89
N THR A 2 -31.75 -24.17 -27.28
CA THR A 2 -31.08 -23.46 -26.18
C THR A 2 -30.25 -22.30 -26.74
N ARG A 3 -30.31 -21.11 -26.11
CA ARG A 3 -29.12 -20.40 -25.59
C ARG A 3 -29.55 -19.15 -24.81
N ALA A 4 -29.16 -19.10 -23.54
CA ALA A 4 -29.07 -17.87 -22.76
C ALA A 4 -27.86 -17.05 -23.24
N GLN A 5 -27.93 -15.73 -23.11
CA GLN A 5 -26.75 -14.89 -23.00
C GLN A 5 -26.96 -13.90 -21.86
N ILE A 6 -26.19 -14.14 -20.80
CA ILE A 6 -25.95 -13.27 -19.67
C ILE A 6 -24.94 -12.24 -20.15
N ASP A 7 -25.31 -10.96 -20.18
CA ASP A 7 -24.32 -9.89 -20.33
C ASP A 7 -23.67 -9.65 -18.96
N SER A 8 -22.57 -10.39 -18.75
CA SER A 8 -21.60 -10.16 -17.70
C SER A 8 -20.80 -8.89 -18.01
N GLY A 9 -21.24 -7.75 -17.48
CA GLY A 9 -20.48 -6.51 -17.49
C GLY A 9 -19.33 -6.55 -16.48
N PHE A 10 -18.26 -7.28 -16.77
CA PHE A 10 -17.01 -7.16 -16.02
C PHE A 10 -16.25 -5.94 -16.55
N SER A 11 -16.46 -4.77 -15.94
CA SER A 11 -15.70 -3.56 -16.25
C SER A 11 -14.28 -3.71 -15.71
N SER A 12 -13.30 -3.89 -16.60
CA SER A 12 -11.90 -4.18 -16.27
C SER A 12 -11.01 -2.94 -16.19
N HIS A 13 -11.51 -1.80 -15.71
CA HIS A 13 -10.70 -0.62 -15.39
C HIS A 13 -11.13 -0.13 -14.00
N ARG A 14 -10.49 -0.66 -12.95
CA ARG A 14 -10.49 0.01 -11.65
C ARG A 14 -9.55 1.21 -11.77
N ASP A 15 -10.08 2.40 -11.53
CA ASP A 15 -9.28 3.60 -11.42
C ASP A 15 -8.37 3.45 -10.20
N MET A 16 -7.15 3.98 -10.24
CA MET A 16 -6.24 4.01 -9.08
C MET A 16 -6.84 4.81 -7.91
N SER A 17 -7.88 5.62 -8.16
CA SER A 17 -8.71 6.27 -7.14
C SER A 17 -9.54 5.31 -6.28
N ASP A 18 -9.69 4.04 -6.67
CA ASP A 18 -10.53 3.05 -5.98
C ASP A 18 -9.75 2.22 -4.95
N LEU A 19 -8.45 2.48 -4.76
CA LEU A 19 -7.66 1.78 -3.76
C LEU A 19 -8.02 2.28 -2.35
N GLU A 20 -8.35 1.34 -1.47
CA GLU A 20 -8.51 1.64 -0.05
C GLU A 20 -7.16 1.99 0.58
N HIS A 21 -7.11 3.05 1.37
CA HIS A 21 -5.96 3.41 2.21
C HIS A 21 -6.31 3.37 3.69
N ASP A 22 -5.31 3.31 4.56
CA ASP A 22 -5.58 3.29 6.00
C ASP A 22 -6.07 4.69 6.44
N PRO A 23 -7.24 4.81 7.11
CA PRO A 23 -7.76 6.11 7.59
C PRO A 23 -6.84 6.84 8.57
N VAL A 24 -5.78 6.19 9.07
CA VAL A 24 -4.68 6.86 9.80
C VAL A 24 -4.00 7.92 8.94
N GLU A 25 -3.88 7.70 7.64
CA GLU A 25 -3.19 8.60 6.71
C GLU A 25 -3.91 9.95 6.56
N ASP A 26 -5.24 9.96 6.69
CA ASP A 26 -6.06 11.18 6.60
C ASP A 26 -5.96 12.07 7.84
N ARG A 27 -5.42 11.54 8.94
CA ARG A 27 -5.41 12.28 10.22
C ARG A 27 -4.24 13.25 10.23
N PRO A 28 -4.49 14.58 10.34
CA PRO A 28 -3.41 15.59 10.27
C PRO A 28 -2.27 15.34 11.25
N LYS A 29 -2.57 14.84 12.45
CA LYS A 29 -1.58 14.52 13.50
C LYS A 29 -0.54 13.47 13.08
N TYR A 30 -0.81 12.65 12.05
CA TYR A 30 0.11 11.62 11.57
C TYR A 30 0.85 12.02 10.30
N GLN A 31 0.55 13.17 9.67
CA GLN A 31 1.19 13.57 8.41
C GLN A 31 2.73 13.64 8.53
N ARG A 32 3.23 14.29 9.58
CA ARG A 32 4.69 14.39 9.83
C ARG A 32 5.32 13.03 10.12
N VAL A 33 4.65 12.22 10.94
CA VAL A 33 5.11 10.86 11.30
C VAL A 33 5.14 9.94 10.07
N ASN A 34 4.16 10.06 9.17
CA ASN A 34 4.09 9.27 7.95
C ASN A 34 5.24 9.62 7.00
N ALA A 35 5.50 10.93 6.81
CA ALA A 35 6.62 11.42 5.99
C ALA A 35 7.98 10.99 6.56
N GLU A 36 8.15 11.06 7.88
CA GLU A 36 9.39 10.62 8.54
C GLU A 36 9.58 9.10 8.44
N ALA A 37 8.53 8.31 8.68
CA ALA A 37 8.62 6.85 8.54
C ALA A 37 8.88 6.41 7.09
N GLU A 38 8.39 7.16 6.11
CA GLU A 38 8.67 6.95 4.69
C GLU A 38 10.14 7.21 4.35
N GLN A 39 10.69 8.33 4.81
CA GLN A 39 12.11 8.64 4.66
C GLN A 39 12.99 7.55 5.31
N LEU A 40 12.70 7.19 6.56
CA LEU A 40 13.46 6.16 7.29
C LEU A 40 13.39 4.79 6.61
N ALA A 41 12.24 4.43 6.02
CA ALA A 41 12.11 3.18 5.28
C ALA A 41 13.01 3.19 4.03
N TRP A 42 13.03 4.28 3.26
CA TRP A 42 13.91 4.41 2.10
C TRP A 42 15.39 4.41 2.47
N GLU A 43 15.77 5.10 3.55
CA GLU A 43 17.15 5.09 4.06
C GLU A 43 17.58 3.67 4.48
N GLU A 44 16.69 2.91 5.13
CA GLU A 44 16.98 1.53 5.51
C GLU A 44 17.17 0.62 4.29
N LEU A 45 16.30 0.72 3.28
CA LEU A 45 16.42 -0.02 2.02
C LEU A 45 17.72 0.35 1.28
N ALA A 46 18.04 1.64 1.20
CA ALA A 46 19.26 2.12 0.55
C ALA A 46 20.53 1.57 1.24
N ARG A 47 20.55 1.51 2.58
CA ARG A 47 21.65 0.92 3.35
C ARG A 47 21.80 -0.59 3.11
N MET A 48 20.72 -1.28 2.74
CA MET A 48 20.75 -2.69 2.32
C MET A 48 21.13 -2.88 0.83
N GLY A 49 21.39 -1.79 0.09
CA GLY A 49 21.67 -1.84 -1.34
C GLY A 49 20.43 -2.04 -2.22
N ILE A 50 19.23 -1.93 -1.65
CA ILE A 50 17.97 -2.09 -2.37
C ILE A 50 17.65 -0.75 -3.07
N ARG A 51 17.31 -0.83 -4.36
CA ARG A 51 16.98 0.32 -5.21
C ARG A 51 15.47 0.36 -5.47
N PRO A 52 14.87 1.55 -5.69
CA PRO A 52 13.51 1.64 -6.18
C PRO A 52 13.36 0.90 -7.52
N GLY A 53 12.24 0.20 -7.71
CA GLY A 53 11.95 -0.58 -8.90
C GLY A 53 10.70 -1.45 -8.71
N GLU A 54 10.42 -2.31 -9.70
CA GLU A 54 9.34 -3.31 -9.62
C GLU A 54 9.54 -4.23 -8.41
N GLY A 55 8.44 -4.59 -7.75
CA GLY A 55 8.37 -5.44 -6.57
C GLY A 55 8.82 -4.78 -5.28
N VAL A 56 9.38 -3.56 -5.33
CA VAL A 56 9.97 -2.91 -4.14
C VAL A 56 8.93 -2.64 -3.06
N CYS A 57 7.65 -2.48 -3.45
CA CYS A 57 6.54 -2.23 -2.53
C CYS A 57 6.41 -3.34 -1.46
N HIS A 58 6.72 -4.59 -1.83
CA HIS A 58 6.68 -5.75 -0.94
C HIS A 58 7.74 -5.71 0.16
N ILE A 59 8.81 -4.94 -0.02
CA ILE A 59 9.86 -4.73 0.98
C ILE A 59 9.63 -3.41 1.71
N PHE A 60 9.27 -2.37 0.97
CA PHE A 60 9.08 -1.03 1.48
C PHE A 60 7.90 -0.95 2.47
N TRP A 61 6.72 -1.47 2.14
CA TRP A 61 5.55 -1.34 3.03
C TRP A 61 5.70 -2.06 4.37
N PRO A 62 6.19 -3.31 4.45
CA PRO A 62 6.47 -3.94 5.74
C PRO A 62 7.51 -3.18 6.55
N THR A 63 8.51 -2.59 5.89
CA THR A 63 9.55 -1.78 6.53
C THR A 63 8.95 -0.52 7.14
N LYS A 64 8.21 0.28 6.36
CA LYS A 64 7.49 1.46 6.84
C LYS A 64 6.51 1.12 7.97
N LYS A 65 5.73 0.04 7.83
CA LYS A 65 4.81 -0.45 8.86
C LYS A 65 5.51 -0.80 10.17
N ARG A 66 6.67 -1.46 10.09
CA ARG A 66 7.49 -1.79 11.26
C ARG A 66 8.03 -0.53 11.93
N ILE A 67 8.49 0.46 11.18
CA ILE A 67 8.99 1.74 11.69
C ILE A 67 7.87 2.51 12.39
N LEU A 68 6.71 2.68 11.74
CA LEU A 68 5.51 3.30 12.31
C LEU A 68 5.10 2.65 13.63
N ARG A 69 5.08 1.31 13.69
CA ARG A 69 4.76 0.55 14.91
C ARG A 69 5.79 0.78 16.02
N LYS A 70 7.09 0.59 15.72
CA LYS A 70 8.15 0.53 16.74
C LYS A 70 8.60 1.89 17.24
N GLN A 71 8.70 2.88 16.36
CA GLN A 71 9.26 4.19 16.71
C GLN A 71 8.16 5.20 17.08
N PHE A 72 6.99 5.11 16.45
CA PHE A 72 5.92 6.11 16.61
C PHE A 72 4.64 5.57 17.27
N GLY A 73 4.57 4.26 17.56
CA GLY A 73 3.39 3.64 18.13
C GLY A 73 2.16 3.62 17.21
N VAL A 74 2.32 3.89 15.91
CA VAL A 74 1.22 4.03 14.96
C VAL A 74 0.82 2.67 14.36
N ARG A 75 -0.46 2.31 14.50
CA ARG A 75 -1.08 1.16 13.83
C ARG A 75 -1.54 1.56 12.44
N TRP A 76 -0.73 1.18 11.46
CA TRP A 76 -0.96 1.37 10.03
C TRP A 76 -1.06 0.02 9.32
N ARG A 77 -1.99 -0.10 8.37
CA ARG A 77 -2.17 -1.21 7.44
C ARG A 77 -1.56 -0.84 6.08
N THR A 78 -0.91 -1.80 5.43
CA THR A 78 -0.30 -1.57 4.11
C THR A 78 -1.35 -1.52 3.01
N PRO A 79 -1.04 -0.94 1.83
CA PRO A 79 -1.94 -1.01 0.67
C PRO A 79 -2.34 -2.44 0.30
N ALA A 80 -1.42 -3.42 0.37
CA ALA A 80 -1.74 -4.83 0.15
C ALA A 80 -2.72 -5.43 1.19
N GLU A 81 -2.64 -4.99 2.45
CA GLU A 81 -3.57 -5.43 3.49
C GLU A 81 -4.95 -4.78 3.36
N MET A 82 -5.00 -3.54 2.87
CA MET A 82 -6.24 -2.81 2.60
C MET A 82 -6.92 -3.33 1.32
N ASN A 83 -6.14 -3.78 0.34
CA ASN A 83 -6.61 -4.18 -0.98
C ASN A 83 -6.20 -5.62 -1.30
N PRO A 84 -6.72 -6.63 -0.58
CA PRO A 84 -6.32 -8.03 -0.77
C PRO A 84 -6.70 -8.62 -2.15
N HIS A 85 -7.51 -7.89 -2.91
CA HIS A 85 -7.96 -8.25 -4.25
C HIS A 85 -7.08 -7.66 -5.38
N VAL A 86 -6.04 -6.91 -5.01
CA VAL A 86 -5.14 -6.24 -5.94
C VAL A 86 -3.76 -6.91 -5.86
N ILE A 87 -3.19 -7.20 -7.02
CA ILE A 87 -1.80 -7.63 -7.14
C ILE A 87 -0.97 -6.36 -7.32
N PHE A 88 -0.09 -6.11 -6.37
CA PHE A 88 0.86 -5.01 -6.41
C PHE A 88 2.21 -5.53 -6.90
N ASP A 89 2.95 -4.66 -7.59
CA ASP A 89 4.34 -4.85 -8.01
C ASP A 89 5.06 -3.50 -7.86
#